data_AF-A0A173ZAZ4-F1
#
_entry.id   AF-A0A173ZAZ4-F1
#
_cell.length_a   1.000
_cell.length_b   1.000
_cell.length_c   1.000
_cell.angle_alpha   90.00
_cell.angle_beta   90.00
_cell.angle_gamma   90.00
#
_symmetry.space_group_name_H-M   'P 1'
#
loop_
_entity.id
_entity.type
_entity.pdbx_description
1 polymer ?
#
loop_
_entity_poly.entity_id
_entity_poly.type
_entity_poly.pdbx_seq_one_letter_code
_entity_poly.pdbx_strand_id
1 'polypeptide(L)'
;MGTDFFDGLVKTFSKTTKELGKTTRELGARAEQTIEAQKIRSKITGEERIIEKIKVDIGDIVYRRHSQGDGIDSELSALCQEIDQHYLKIREYKDNAANLKGEKICPSCEREVDINVSFCPYCGTPCPTPEPAKNVENDIVSSDEDEDGSNGPEETPAEELQPEEQETEKAAETEPEPAQEQPVEERPVEKEAMEEK
;
A
#
# COMPACT_ATOMS: atom_id res chain seq x y z
N MET A 1 -12.02 -45.19 46.53
CA MET A 1 -10.98 -44.16 46.76
C MET A 1 -10.08 -44.10 45.53
N GLY A 2 -10.60 -43.61 44.40
CA GLY A 2 -9.88 -43.67 43.10
C GLY A 2 -10.53 -42.82 42.01
N THR A 3 -11.84 -42.65 42.11
CA THR A 3 -12.64 -41.62 41.41
C THR A 3 -12.09 -40.21 41.59
N ASP A 4 -11.63 -39.92 42.81
CA ASP A 4 -11.41 -38.58 43.34
C ASP A 4 -10.10 -37.97 42.79
N PHE A 5 -9.15 -38.83 42.42
CA PHE A 5 -7.91 -38.47 41.75
C PHE A 5 -8.14 -38.09 40.27
N PHE A 6 -8.92 -38.90 39.55
CA PHE A 6 -9.24 -38.65 38.13
C PHE A 6 -10.13 -37.42 37.95
N ASP A 7 -11.14 -37.22 38.81
CA ASP A 7 -11.95 -35.99 38.83
C ASP A 7 -11.09 -34.74 39.09
N GLY A 8 -10.08 -34.83 39.97
CA GLY A 8 -9.07 -33.80 40.17
C GLY A 8 -8.28 -33.45 38.90
N LEU A 9 -7.74 -34.46 38.19
CA LEU A 9 -7.03 -34.23 36.94
C LEU A 9 -7.95 -33.65 35.85
N VAL A 10 -9.16 -34.18 35.67
CA VAL A 10 -10.12 -33.70 34.66
C VAL A 10 -10.51 -32.24 34.92
N LYS A 11 -10.69 -31.83 36.19
CA LYS A 11 -10.93 -30.42 36.56
C LYS A 11 -9.72 -29.52 36.32
N THR A 12 -8.50 -30.05 36.46
CA THR A 12 -7.27 -29.30 36.15
C THR A 12 -7.11 -29.12 34.65
N PHE A 13 -7.20 -30.19 33.86
CA PHE A 13 -7.18 -30.14 32.39
C PHE A 13 -8.31 -29.25 31.83
N SER A 14 -9.53 -29.33 32.37
CA SER A 14 -10.63 -28.46 31.93
C SER A 14 -10.36 -26.98 32.16
N LYS A 15 -9.63 -26.60 33.22
CA LYS A 15 -9.16 -25.23 33.43
C LYS A 15 -8.06 -24.88 32.43
N THR A 16 -7.02 -25.70 32.32
CA THR A 16 -5.88 -25.45 31.41
C THR A 16 -6.37 -25.29 29.95
N THR A 17 -7.22 -26.19 29.45
CA THR A 17 -7.79 -26.10 28.10
C THR A 17 -8.69 -24.87 27.92
N LYS A 18 -9.44 -24.47 28.96
CA LYS A 18 -10.31 -23.28 28.90
C LYS A 18 -9.52 -21.96 28.90
N GLU A 19 -8.40 -21.88 29.61
CA GLU A 19 -7.51 -20.73 29.53
C GLU A 19 -6.69 -20.73 28.24
N LEU A 20 -6.16 -21.90 27.81
CA LEU A 20 -5.47 -22.05 26.52
C LEU A 20 -6.37 -21.59 25.36
N GLY A 21 -7.62 -22.04 25.33
CA GLY A 21 -8.62 -21.64 24.33
C GLY A 21 -9.00 -20.16 24.34
N LYS A 22 -8.77 -19.42 25.43
CA LYS A 22 -8.82 -17.94 25.41
C LYS A 22 -7.56 -17.38 24.76
N THR A 23 -6.38 -17.80 25.23
CA THR A 23 -5.09 -17.28 24.73
C THR A 23 -4.90 -17.52 23.24
N THR A 24 -5.31 -18.67 22.69
CA THR A 24 -5.27 -18.94 21.25
C THR A 24 -6.20 -18.01 20.46
N ARG A 25 -7.39 -17.69 20.97
CA ARG A 25 -8.31 -16.73 20.33
C ARG A 25 -7.79 -15.30 20.38
N GLU A 26 -7.21 -14.89 21.51
CA GLU A 26 -6.63 -13.55 21.68
C GLU A 26 -5.35 -13.35 20.86
N LEU A 27 -4.57 -14.43 20.64
CA LEU A 27 -3.44 -14.44 19.69
C LEU A 27 -3.90 -14.39 18.24
N GLY A 28 -4.96 -15.13 17.87
CA GLY A 28 -5.56 -15.09 16.53
C GLY A 28 -6.03 -13.69 16.15
N ALA A 29 -6.86 -13.07 17.00
CA ALA A 29 -7.38 -11.72 16.78
C ALA A 29 -6.25 -10.66 16.65
N ARG A 30 -5.15 -10.78 17.39
CA ARG A 30 -3.99 -9.88 17.22
C ARG A 30 -3.21 -10.14 15.93
N ALA A 31 -3.11 -11.39 15.48
CA ALA A 31 -2.51 -11.70 14.18
C ALA A 31 -3.35 -11.12 13.03
N GLU A 32 -4.68 -11.31 13.08
CA GLU A 32 -5.64 -10.76 12.10
C GLU A 32 -5.52 -9.23 11.99
N GLN A 33 -5.63 -8.51 13.12
CA GLN A 33 -5.49 -7.05 13.18
C GLN A 33 -4.16 -6.54 12.61
N THR A 34 -3.05 -7.24 12.83
CA THR A 34 -1.73 -6.81 12.30
C THR A 34 -1.60 -7.03 10.79
N ILE A 35 -2.20 -8.11 10.26
CA ILE A 35 -2.25 -8.38 8.80
C ILE A 35 -3.12 -7.33 8.10
N GLU A 36 -4.28 -6.99 8.65
CA GLU A 36 -5.16 -5.95 8.10
C GLU A 36 -4.51 -4.57 8.12
N ALA A 37 -3.89 -4.17 9.24
CA ALA A 37 -3.16 -2.92 9.35
C ALA A 37 -1.99 -2.84 8.34
N GLN A 38 -1.28 -3.94 8.09
CA GLN A 38 -0.25 -4.01 7.04
C GLN A 38 -0.85 -3.89 5.64
N LYS A 39 -1.96 -4.58 5.35
CA LYS A 39 -2.69 -4.51 4.07
C LYS A 39 -3.13 -3.07 3.75
N ILE A 40 -3.63 -2.34 4.75
CA ILE A 40 -4.03 -0.93 4.60
C ILE A 40 -2.81 0.00 4.38
N ARG A 41 -1.70 -0.19 5.10
CA ARG A 41 -0.46 0.57 4.84
C ARG A 41 0.07 0.36 3.42
N SER A 42 0.05 -0.87 2.92
CA SER A 42 0.42 -1.17 1.53
C SER A 42 -0.48 -0.46 0.52
N LYS A 43 -1.80 -0.36 0.78
CA LYS A 43 -2.72 0.44 -0.05
C LYS A 43 -2.36 1.93 -0.05
N ILE A 44 -2.18 2.54 1.13
CA ILE A 44 -1.82 3.97 1.26
C ILE A 44 -0.56 4.29 0.44
N THR A 45 0.51 3.53 0.62
CA THR A 45 1.77 3.72 -0.15
C THR A 45 1.64 3.39 -1.64
N GLY A 46 0.59 2.68 -2.05
CA GLY A 46 0.22 2.48 -3.45
C GLY A 46 -0.40 3.74 -4.05
N GLU A 47 -1.43 4.29 -3.40
CA GLU A 47 -2.09 5.54 -3.82
C GLU A 47 -1.11 6.72 -3.84
N GLU A 48 -0.25 6.84 -2.83
CA GLU A 48 0.79 7.90 -2.74
C GLU A 48 1.74 7.88 -3.95
N ARG A 49 2.18 6.69 -4.38
CA ARG A 49 3.03 6.53 -5.59
C ARG A 49 2.29 6.87 -6.89
N ILE A 50 0.97 6.69 -6.95
CA ILE A 50 0.19 7.08 -8.14
C ILE A 50 0.10 8.61 -8.20
N ILE A 51 -0.16 9.27 -7.06
CA ILE A 51 -0.13 10.74 -6.95
C ILE A 51 1.24 11.30 -7.34
N GLU A 52 2.34 10.66 -6.93
CA GLU A 52 3.70 11.06 -7.33
C GLU A 52 3.92 10.97 -8.84
N LYS A 53 3.48 9.89 -9.50
CA LYS A 53 3.55 9.76 -10.96
C LYS A 53 2.75 10.85 -11.67
N ILE A 54 1.48 11.03 -11.33
CA ILE A 54 0.62 12.03 -11.97
C ILE A 54 1.22 13.44 -11.81
N LYS A 55 1.87 13.75 -10.68
CA LYS A 55 2.59 15.03 -10.49
C LYS A 55 3.81 15.20 -11.41
N VAL A 56 4.52 14.12 -11.73
CA VAL A 56 5.60 14.14 -12.73
C VAL A 56 5.03 14.31 -14.14
N ASP A 57 3.99 13.54 -14.50
CA ASP A 57 3.31 13.63 -15.80
C ASP A 57 2.76 15.06 -16.05
N ILE A 58 2.17 15.68 -15.02
CA ILE A 58 1.76 17.10 -15.00
C ILE A 58 2.94 18.03 -15.30
N GLY A 59 4.10 17.83 -14.66
CA GLY A 59 5.30 18.64 -14.87
C GLY A 59 5.82 18.54 -16.31
N ASP A 60 5.91 17.32 -16.83
CA ASP A 60 6.33 17.05 -18.21
C ASP A 60 5.37 17.65 -19.24
N ILE A 61 4.05 17.57 -19.01
CA ILE A 61 3.03 18.17 -19.88
C ILE A 61 3.15 19.70 -19.89
N VAL A 62 3.31 20.32 -18.72
CA VAL A 62 3.46 21.79 -18.60
C VAL A 62 4.75 22.27 -19.26
N TYR A 63 5.88 21.59 -19.03
CA TYR A 63 7.16 21.94 -19.67
C TYR A 63 7.11 21.75 -21.19
N ARG A 64 6.51 20.65 -21.67
CA ARG A 64 6.36 20.36 -23.11
C ARG A 64 5.56 21.44 -23.81
N ARG A 65 4.36 21.79 -23.31
CA ARG A 65 3.53 22.88 -23.87
C ARG A 65 4.24 24.22 -23.85
N HIS A 66 4.90 24.57 -22.73
CA HIS A 66 5.71 25.78 -22.64
C HIS A 66 6.83 25.83 -23.70
N SER A 67 7.53 24.71 -23.93
CA SER A 67 8.58 24.62 -24.95
C SER A 67 8.06 24.73 -26.40
N GLN A 68 6.79 24.44 -26.61
CA GLN A 68 6.10 24.51 -27.90
C GLN A 68 5.40 25.86 -28.15
N GLY A 69 5.25 26.69 -27.10
CA GLY A 69 4.51 27.95 -27.14
C GLY A 69 2.99 27.78 -26.95
N ASP A 70 2.53 26.58 -26.59
CA ASP A 70 1.12 26.23 -26.44
C ASP A 70 0.56 26.63 -25.06
N GLY A 71 -0.74 26.98 -25.04
CA GLY A 71 -1.47 27.25 -23.81
C GLY A 71 -1.72 25.98 -22.97
N ILE A 72 -1.73 26.13 -21.65
CA ILE A 72 -2.06 25.05 -20.72
C ILE A 72 -3.57 24.75 -20.79
N ASP A 73 -3.92 23.48 -21.01
CA ASP A 73 -5.26 23.04 -21.38
C ASP A 73 -5.96 22.13 -20.32
N SER A 74 -7.26 21.90 -20.54
CA SER A 74 -8.19 21.01 -19.85
C SER A 74 -7.63 19.67 -19.35
N GLU A 75 -6.70 19.03 -20.10
CA GLU A 75 -5.99 17.81 -19.71
C GLU A 75 -5.34 17.91 -18.32
N LEU A 76 -4.75 19.07 -17.99
CA LEU A 76 -4.17 19.31 -16.67
C LEU A 76 -5.22 19.29 -15.55
N SER A 77 -6.45 19.73 -15.84
CA SER A 77 -7.56 19.70 -14.88
C SER A 77 -8.01 18.27 -14.58
N ALA A 78 -7.97 17.38 -15.56
CA ALA A 78 -8.30 15.96 -15.38
C ALA A 78 -7.28 15.27 -14.44
N LEU A 79 -5.98 15.47 -14.68
CA LEU A 79 -4.91 14.92 -13.84
C LEU A 79 -4.96 15.45 -12.39
N CYS A 80 -5.31 16.72 -12.20
CA CYS A 80 -5.56 17.27 -10.86
C CYS A 80 -6.77 16.61 -10.17
N GLN A 81 -7.88 16.40 -10.89
CA GLN A 81 -9.07 15.71 -10.35
C GLN A 81 -8.79 14.22 -10.03
N GLU A 82 -7.87 13.58 -10.75
CA GLU A 82 -7.40 12.23 -10.44
C GLU A 82 -6.57 12.21 -9.14
N ILE A 83 -5.64 13.15 -8.97
CA ILE A 83 -4.89 13.35 -7.71
C ILE A 83 -5.85 13.55 -6.51
N ASP A 84 -6.89 14.37 -6.66
CA ASP A 84 -7.89 14.58 -5.60
C ASP A 84 -8.63 13.28 -5.24
N GLN A 85 -8.99 12.46 -6.23
CA GLN A 85 -9.60 11.14 -6.00
C GLN A 85 -8.65 10.18 -5.25
N HIS A 86 -7.36 10.17 -5.59
CA HIS A 86 -6.37 9.39 -4.85
C HIS A 86 -6.18 9.89 -3.41
N TYR A 87 -6.22 11.20 -3.15
CA TYR A 87 -6.20 11.74 -1.79
C TYR A 87 -7.45 11.35 -0.98
N LEU A 88 -8.63 11.23 -1.61
CA LEU A 88 -9.83 10.72 -0.95
C LEU A 88 -9.67 9.24 -0.54
N LYS A 89 -9.13 8.37 -1.40
CA LYS A 89 -8.82 6.97 -1.06
C LYS A 89 -7.81 6.88 0.09
N ILE A 90 -6.77 7.71 0.09
CA ILE A 90 -5.80 7.78 1.19
C ILE A 90 -6.48 8.15 2.51
N ARG A 91 -7.44 9.10 2.51
CA ARG A 91 -8.22 9.44 3.72
C ARG A 91 -9.05 8.25 4.18
N GLU A 92 -9.80 7.61 3.28
CA GLU A 92 -10.60 6.42 3.60
C GLU A 92 -9.74 5.29 4.20
N TYR A 93 -8.55 5.04 3.65
CA TYR A 93 -7.63 4.04 4.18
C TYR A 93 -7.03 4.44 5.54
N LYS A 94 -6.77 5.73 5.79
CA LYS A 94 -6.36 6.21 7.12
C LYS A 94 -7.49 6.08 8.15
N ASP A 95 -8.71 6.44 7.79
CA ASP A 95 -9.90 6.29 8.66
C ASP A 95 -10.14 4.81 9.01
N ASN A 96 -10.04 3.91 8.03
CA ASN A 96 -10.12 2.47 8.27
C ASN A 96 -8.99 1.95 9.18
N ALA A 97 -7.75 2.46 9.04
CA ALA A 97 -6.64 2.10 9.93
C ALA A 97 -6.85 2.57 11.37
N ALA A 98 -7.53 3.70 11.59
CA ALA A 98 -7.93 4.16 12.92
C ALA A 98 -9.08 3.30 13.48
N ASN A 99 -10.11 3.02 12.67
CA ASN A 99 -11.27 2.22 13.07
C ASN A 99 -10.86 0.83 13.60
N LEU A 100 -9.88 0.16 12.98
CA LEU A 100 -9.35 -1.14 13.45
C LEU A 100 -8.76 -1.11 14.87
N LYS A 101 -8.37 0.07 15.39
CA LYS A 101 -7.87 0.25 16.75
C LYS A 101 -8.97 0.65 17.76
N GLY A 102 -10.17 0.98 17.29
CA GLY A 102 -11.16 1.72 18.09
C GLY A 102 -10.93 3.24 18.13
N GLU A 103 -10.18 3.78 17.17
CA GLU A 103 -9.91 5.21 17.00
C GLU A 103 -10.65 5.75 15.76
N LYS A 104 -10.68 7.07 15.60
CA LYS A 104 -11.14 7.80 14.41
C LYS A 104 -10.28 9.05 14.20
N ILE A 105 -10.26 9.59 12.99
CA ILE A 105 -9.44 10.78 12.68
C ILE A 105 -10.25 12.06 12.86
N CYS A 106 -9.63 13.10 13.44
CA CYS A 106 -10.25 14.42 13.55
C CYS A 106 -10.29 15.12 12.17
N PRO A 107 -11.46 15.51 11.64
CA PRO A 107 -11.60 16.06 10.29
C PRO A 107 -11.00 17.48 10.09
N SER A 108 -10.40 18.07 11.12
CA SER A 108 -9.81 19.42 11.10
C SER A 108 -8.35 19.49 11.55
N CYS A 109 -7.81 18.44 12.16
CA CYS A 109 -6.39 18.42 12.57
C CYS A 109 -5.69 17.06 12.37
N GLU A 110 -6.36 16.13 11.69
CA GLU A 110 -5.87 14.82 11.23
C GLU A 110 -5.22 13.92 12.30
N ARG A 111 -5.45 14.22 13.58
CA ARG A 111 -5.03 13.39 14.71
C ARG A 111 -6.07 12.31 15.01
N GLU A 112 -5.56 11.12 15.33
CA GLU A 112 -6.32 9.99 15.83
C GLU A 112 -6.87 10.31 17.24
N VAL A 113 -8.12 9.94 17.50
CA VAL A 113 -8.84 10.12 18.76
C VAL A 113 -9.73 8.89 19.01
N ASP A 114 -10.06 8.59 20.28
CA ASP A 114 -10.99 7.51 20.62
C ASP A 114 -12.34 7.64 19.88
N ILE A 115 -12.86 6.53 19.32
CA ILE A 115 -14.05 6.52 18.47
C ILE A 115 -15.30 7.14 19.14
N ASN A 116 -15.37 7.13 20.46
CA ASN A 116 -16.51 7.60 21.25
C ASN A 116 -16.52 9.11 21.49
N VAL A 117 -15.40 9.83 21.32
CA VAL A 117 -15.37 11.27 21.66
C VAL A 117 -16.12 12.12 20.62
N SER A 118 -17.08 12.92 21.08
CA SER A 118 -17.89 13.78 20.20
C SER A 118 -17.14 15.04 19.71
N PHE A 119 -16.03 15.39 20.36
CA PHE A 119 -15.17 16.54 20.05
C PHE A 119 -13.70 16.15 20.19
N CYS A 120 -12.84 16.68 19.33
CA CYS A 120 -11.40 16.42 19.39
C CYS A 120 -10.77 17.06 20.65
N PRO A 121 -10.10 16.30 21.53
CA PRO A 121 -9.42 16.85 22.71
C PRO A 121 -8.26 17.79 22.36
N TYR A 122 -7.78 17.78 21.11
CA TYR A 122 -6.62 18.58 20.67
C TYR A 122 -6.97 19.87 19.92
N CYS A 123 -8.22 20.07 19.47
CA CYS A 123 -8.63 21.28 18.76
C CYS A 123 -10.11 21.70 18.94
N GLY A 124 -10.91 20.96 19.71
CA GLY A 124 -12.31 21.28 19.99
C GLY A 124 -13.29 21.05 18.83
N THR A 125 -12.83 20.79 17.61
CA THR A 125 -13.68 20.48 16.46
C THR A 125 -14.56 19.26 16.75
N PRO A 126 -15.87 19.28 16.43
CA PRO A 126 -16.72 18.09 16.53
C PRO A 126 -16.15 16.95 15.69
N CYS A 127 -16.13 15.74 16.26
CA CYS A 127 -15.70 14.52 15.62
C CYS A 127 -16.91 13.58 15.52
N PRO A 128 -17.57 13.50 14.34
CA PRO A 128 -18.63 12.53 14.11
C PRO A 128 -18.19 11.12 14.52
N THR A 129 -19.12 10.29 14.99
CA THR A 129 -18.85 8.87 15.13
C THR A 129 -19.05 8.24 13.74
N PRO A 130 -18.05 7.54 13.16
CA PRO A 130 -18.25 6.86 11.89
C PRO A 130 -19.31 5.76 12.05
N GLU A 131 -20.10 5.54 11.01
CA GLU A 131 -20.93 4.32 10.95
C GLU A 131 -20.01 3.10 10.86
N PRO A 132 -20.37 1.96 11.48
CA PRO A 132 -19.52 0.77 11.47
C PRO A 132 -19.34 0.26 10.03
N ALA A 133 -18.10 0.29 9.55
CA ALA A 133 -17.75 -0.16 8.22
C ALA A 133 -18.18 -1.63 8.02
N LYS A 134 -18.99 -1.88 6.99
CA LYS A 134 -19.35 -3.24 6.59
C LYS A 134 -18.10 -3.91 6.01
N ASN A 135 -17.80 -5.11 6.46
CA ASN A 135 -16.66 -5.89 5.99
C ASN A 135 -16.79 -6.15 4.47
N VAL A 136 -15.87 -5.57 3.69
CA VAL A 136 -15.83 -5.72 2.24
C VAL A 136 -15.09 -7.00 1.89
N GLU A 137 -15.78 -8.12 2.08
CA GLU A 137 -15.36 -9.45 1.65
C GLU A 137 -16.20 -9.92 0.46
N ASN A 138 -15.56 -10.71 -0.41
CA ASN A 138 -16.03 -11.22 -1.69
C ASN A 138 -16.15 -10.20 -2.83
N ASP A 139 -15.11 -10.19 -3.66
CA ASP A 139 -15.30 -10.32 -5.11
C ASP A 139 -14.41 -11.47 -5.60
N ILE A 140 -15.01 -12.66 -5.71
CA ILE A 140 -14.33 -13.88 -6.19
C ILE A 140 -14.68 -14.01 -7.67
N VAL A 141 -13.74 -13.61 -8.53
CA VAL A 141 -13.89 -13.74 -9.98
C VAL A 141 -13.54 -15.17 -10.41
N SER A 142 -14.39 -16.13 -10.04
CA SER A 142 -14.39 -17.48 -10.64
C SER A 142 -15.23 -17.42 -11.90
N SER A 143 -14.58 -17.13 -13.03
CA SER A 143 -15.21 -17.12 -14.35
C SER A 143 -15.17 -18.53 -14.96
N ASP A 144 -15.96 -19.43 -14.38
CA ASP A 144 -16.22 -20.76 -14.91
C ASP A 144 -17.48 -20.69 -15.80
N GLU A 145 -17.30 -20.75 -17.13
CA GLU A 145 -18.39 -20.90 -18.11
C GLU A 145 -18.32 -22.31 -18.75
N ASP A 146 -19.08 -23.25 -18.18
CA ASP A 146 -19.64 -24.39 -18.92
C ASP A 146 -20.74 -23.86 -19.88
N GLU A 147 -21.20 -24.54 -20.95
CA GLU A 147 -21.24 -25.98 -21.25
C GLU A 147 -21.37 -26.23 -22.79
N ASP A 148 -21.42 -27.51 -23.20
CA ASP A 148 -21.95 -28.07 -24.47
C ASP A 148 -21.19 -27.81 -25.81
N GLY A 149 -20.83 -28.83 -26.62
CA GLY A 149 -20.80 -30.26 -26.35
C GLY A 149 -20.73 -31.19 -27.58
N SER A 150 -20.54 -32.49 -27.30
CA SER A 150 -20.85 -33.67 -28.14
C SER A 150 -19.89 -34.14 -29.27
N ASN A 151 -19.55 -35.44 -29.21
CA ASN A 151 -19.04 -36.37 -30.25
C ASN A 151 -17.56 -36.30 -30.73
N GLY A 152 -16.81 -37.36 -30.41
CA GLY A 152 -15.77 -37.94 -31.28
C GLY A 152 -16.34 -39.13 -32.11
N PRO A 153 -15.56 -40.15 -32.53
CA PRO A 153 -14.14 -40.43 -32.25
C PRO A 153 -13.26 -40.68 -33.52
N GLU A 154 -11.95 -40.93 -33.36
CA GLU A 154 -11.22 -42.15 -33.83
C GLU A 154 -9.66 -42.01 -33.84
N GLU A 155 -8.99 -43.12 -33.51
CA GLU A 155 -7.72 -43.67 -34.05
C GLU A 155 -6.36 -42.91 -34.04
N THR A 156 -5.67 -42.93 -32.89
CA THR A 156 -4.23 -43.32 -32.74
C THR A 156 -3.13 -42.44 -33.44
N PRO A 157 -1.81 -42.81 -33.49
CA PRO A 157 -0.88 -42.34 -32.45
C PRO A 157 0.47 -41.75 -32.93
N ALA A 158 1.15 -41.05 -32.00
CA ALA A 158 2.60 -40.86 -31.86
C ALA A 158 3.48 -40.38 -33.04
N GLU A 159 4.23 -39.29 -32.84
CA GLU A 159 5.70 -39.36 -32.80
C GLU A 159 6.34 -38.16 -32.04
N GLU A 160 7.68 -38.12 -32.01
CA GLU A 160 8.57 -37.27 -31.20
C GLU A 160 8.43 -35.74 -31.47
N LEU A 161 8.69 -34.85 -30.50
CA LEU A 161 10.05 -34.45 -30.08
C LEU A 161 10.10 -33.74 -28.70
N GLN A 162 11.31 -33.63 -28.14
CA GLN A 162 11.61 -33.02 -26.83
C GLN A 162 12.36 -31.66 -26.96
N PRO A 163 12.47 -30.87 -25.87
CA PRO A 163 12.76 -29.43 -25.97
C PRO A 163 14.24 -29.04 -25.94
N GLU A 164 14.51 -27.87 -26.52
CA GLU A 164 15.69 -27.02 -26.32
C GLU A 164 15.18 -25.64 -25.81
N GLU A 165 15.89 -24.81 -25.03
CA GLU A 165 17.32 -24.76 -24.70
C GLU A 165 17.59 -24.46 -23.19
N GLN A 166 18.70 -25.01 -22.69
CA GLN A 166 19.54 -24.55 -21.56
C GLN A 166 20.99 -24.91 -21.97
N GLU A 167 22.10 -24.26 -21.60
CA GLU A 167 22.40 -23.22 -20.60
C GLU A 167 23.82 -22.63 -20.88
N THR A 168 24.18 -21.46 -20.32
CA THR A 168 25.59 -20.96 -20.14
C THR A 168 26.43 -20.73 -21.43
N GLU A 169 27.62 -20.09 -21.49
CA GLU A 169 28.45 -19.21 -20.62
C GLU A 169 29.21 -18.21 -21.57
N LYS A 170 30.22 -17.36 -21.26
CA LYS A 170 31.12 -17.07 -20.13
C LYS A 170 31.51 -15.57 -20.11
N ALA A 171 32.14 -15.09 -19.03
CA ALA A 171 32.70 -13.74 -18.90
C ALA A 171 34.05 -13.51 -19.60
N ALA A 172 34.43 -12.23 -19.75
CA ALA A 172 35.81 -11.75 -19.92
C ALA A 172 35.99 -10.42 -19.15
N GLU A 173 37.16 -10.19 -18.56
CA GLU A 173 37.41 -9.13 -17.56
C GLU A 173 38.23 -7.96 -18.15
N THR A 174 37.93 -6.69 -17.80
CA THR A 174 38.95 -5.62 -17.83
C THR A 174 38.64 -4.44 -16.89
N GLU A 175 39.52 -4.24 -15.92
CA GLU A 175 39.83 -3.01 -15.15
C GLU A 175 41.31 -3.17 -14.68
N PRO A 176 42.05 -2.15 -14.15
CA PRO A 176 41.57 -0.90 -13.54
C PRO A 176 42.41 0.41 -13.76
N GLU A 177 41.91 1.52 -13.20
CA GLU A 177 42.69 2.60 -12.50
C GLU A 177 43.61 3.60 -13.32
N PRO A 178 44.20 4.69 -12.74
CA PRO A 178 43.47 5.97 -12.52
C PRO A 178 44.28 7.30 -12.75
N ALA A 179 43.60 8.43 -13.02
CA ALA A 179 44.13 9.82 -12.86
C ALA A 179 43.07 10.89 -13.22
N GLN A 180 43.08 12.16 -12.77
CA GLN A 180 43.71 12.87 -11.63
C GLN A 180 42.91 14.19 -11.40
N GLU A 181 43.07 14.82 -10.24
CA GLU A 181 42.38 16.08 -9.86
C GLU A 181 42.91 17.31 -10.63
N GLN A 182 42.05 18.30 -10.92
CA GLN A 182 42.29 19.76 -10.72
C GLN A 182 40.94 20.53 -10.67
N PRO A 183 40.84 21.65 -9.94
CA PRO A 183 39.63 22.46 -9.83
C PRO A 183 39.48 23.50 -10.96
N VAL A 184 38.24 23.95 -11.21
CA VAL A 184 37.96 25.16 -11.99
C VAL A 184 37.59 26.31 -11.06
N GLU A 185 38.25 27.45 -11.22
CA GLU A 185 38.20 28.57 -10.28
C GLU A 185 36.87 29.36 -10.31
N GLU A 186 36.50 29.92 -9.16
CA GLU A 186 35.39 30.87 -9.04
C GLU A 186 35.71 32.16 -9.82
N ARG A 187 34.81 32.60 -10.71
CA ARG A 187 34.90 33.94 -11.31
C ARG A 187 34.34 34.96 -10.32
N PRO A 188 35.11 35.98 -9.92
CA PRO A 188 34.71 36.90 -8.86
C PRO A 188 33.54 37.80 -9.26
N VAL A 189 32.69 38.11 -8.27
CA VAL A 189 31.62 39.11 -8.41
C VAL A 189 32.22 40.52 -8.40
N GLU A 190 32.18 41.19 -9.54
CA GLU A 190 32.53 42.61 -9.61
C GLU A 190 31.48 43.45 -8.89
N LYS A 191 31.88 44.05 -7.76
CA LYS A 191 31.06 44.99 -6.99
C LYS A 191 31.36 46.41 -7.47
N GLU A 192 30.51 46.95 -8.33
CA GLU A 192 30.52 48.40 -8.58
C GLU A 192 29.97 49.16 -7.36
N ALA A 193 30.86 49.43 -6.41
CA ALA A 193 30.61 50.43 -5.38
C ALA A 193 30.85 51.82 -5.97
N MET A 194 29.78 52.48 -6.42
CA MET A 194 29.82 53.85 -6.90
C MET A 194 29.31 54.80 -5.81
N GLU A 195 30.24 55.39 -5.06
CA GLU A 195 29.97 56.43 -4.07
C GLU A 195 30.76 57.71 -4.41
N GLU A 196 30.12 58.85 -4.16
CA GLU A 196 30.64 60.23 -4.18
C GLU A 196 31.26 60.79 -5.49
N LYS A 197 30.45 61.56 -6.24
CA LYS A 197 30.79 62.97 -6.54
C LYS A 197 29.57 63.83 -6.85
#